data_AF-A0A7K2JXC8-F1
#
_entry.id   AF-A0A7K2JXC8-F1
#
_cell.length_a   1.000
_cell.length_b   1.000
_cell.length_c   1.000
_cell.angle_alpha   90.00
_cell.angle_beta   90.00
_cell.angle_gamma   90.00
#
_symmetry.space_group_name_H-M   'P 1'
#
loop_
_entity.id
_entity.type
_entity.pdbx_description
1 polymer ?
#
loop_
_entity_poly.entity_id
_entity_poly.type
_entity_poly.pdbx_seq_one_letter_code
_entity_poly.pdbx_strand_id
1 'polypeptide(L)' 'MTTPPAAVAVVRATLEDAHLAELEQRPGTTAARVIRALETAGWTIAPTSTVSAPQRAA' A
#
# COMPACT_ATOMS: atom_id res chain seq x y z
N MET A 1 -3.85 -15.76 -7.26
CA MET A 1 -2.66 -15.09 -7.83
C MET A 1 -1.65 -14.92 -6.71
N THR A 2 -0.41 -15.37 -6.88
CA THR A 2 0.65 -15.17 -5.90
C THR A 2 1.32 -13.82 -6.15
N THR A 3 1.51 -13.00 -5.11
CA THR A 3 2.23 -11.73 -5.24
C THR A 3 3.72 -12.01 -5.48
N PRO A 4 4.35 -11.39 -6.49
CA PRO A 4 5.78 -11.60 -6.75
C PRO A 4 6.65 -11.21 -5.53
N PRO A 5 7.66 -12.02 -5.15
CA PRO A 5 8.51 -11.74 -3.98
C PRO A 5 9.17 -10.36 -4.00
N ALA A 6 9.52 -9.86 -5.19
CA ALA A 6 10.10 -8.54 -5.37
C ALA A 6 9.14 -7.41 -4.96
N ALA A 7 7.85 -7.52 -5.30
CA ALA A 7 6.85 -6.54 -4.89
C ALA A 7 6.66 -6.53 -3.37
N VAL A 8 6.71 -7.70 -2.73
CA VAL A 8 6.65 -7.82 -1.26
C VAL A 8 7.85 -7.13 -0.60
N ALA A 9 9.05 -7.26 -1.18
CA ALA A 9 10.24 -6.61 -0.67
C ALA A 9 10.14 -5.07 -0.71
N VAL A 10 9.61 -4.50 -1.79
CA VAL A 10 9.40 -3.04 -1.93
C VAL A 10 8.40 -2.52 -0.90
N VAL A 11 7.28 -3.23 -0.71
CA VAL A 11 6.28 -2.88 0.32
C VAL A 11 6.91 -2.92 1.71
N ARG A 12 7.63 -3.99 2.03
CA ARG A 12 8.28 -4.15 3.34
C ARG A 12 9.28 -3.03 3.61
N ALA A 13 10.17 -2.75 2.66
CA ALA A 13 11.15 -1.68 2.80
C ALA A 13 10.49 -0.31 3.04
N THR A 14 9.39 -0.04 2.35
CA THR A 14 8.65 1.23 2.50
C THR A 14 7.94 1.32 3.86
N LEU A 15 7.43 0.20 4.40
CA LEU A 15 6.81 0.16 5.71
C LEU A 15 7.82 0.22 6.86
N GLU A 16 9.00 -0.39 6.68
CA GLU A 16 10.10 -0.34 7.65
C GLU A 16 10.72 1.06 7.75
N ASP A 17 10.72 1.82 6.65
CA ASP A 17 11.14 3.23 6.63
C ASP A 17 10.09 4.18 7.24
N ALA A 18 8.82 3.77 7.25
CA ALA A 18 7.74 4.60 7.77
C ALA A 18 7.76 4.68 9.31
N HIS A 19 7.58 5.89 9.83
CA HIS A 19 7.44 6.07 11.28
C HIS A 19 6.09 5.52 11.77
N LEU A 20 6.07 4.89 12.95
CA LEU A 20 4.87 4.28 13.53
C LEU A 20 3.68 5.27 13.59
N ALA A 21 3.93 6.51 14.00
CA ALA A 21 2.88 7.52 14.08
C ALA A 21 2.28 7.88 12.70
N GLU A 22 3.06 7.77 11.61
CA GLU A 22 2.56 7.99 10.25
C GLU A 22 1.63 6.85 9.81
N LEU A 23 1.94 5.61 10.19
CA LEU A 23 1.09 4.44 9.95
C LEU A 23 -0.24 4.54 10.71
N GLU A 24 -0.21 5.00 11.95
CA GLU A 24 -1.41 5.12 12.80
C GLU A 24 -2.30 6.31 12.43
N GLN A 25 -1.69 7.49 12.22
CA GLN A 25 -2.46 8.73 12.06
C GLN A 25 -2.75 9.05 10.59
N ARG A 26 -1.91 8.59 9.66
CA ARG A 26 -1.98 8.93 8.24
C ARG A 26 -1.71 7.71 7.35
N PRO A 27 -2.45 6.59 7.53
CA PRO A 27 -2.22 5.37 6.76
C PRO A 27 -2.33 5.58 5.24
N GLY A 28 -3.20 6.51 4.80
CA GLY A 28 -3.32 6.87 3.39
C GLY A 28 -2.06 7.49 2.78
N THR A 29 -1.29 8.27 3.54
CA THR A 29 -0.02 8.85 3.09
C THR A 29 1.03 7.75 2.90
N THR A 30 1.11 6.82 3.85
CA THR A 30 2.01 5.66 3.74
C THR A 30 1.61 4.77 2.56
N ALA A 31 0.32 4.50 2.36
CA ALA A 31 -0.16 3.74 1.21
C ALA A 31 0.20 4.41 -0.13
N ALA A 32 0.08 5.74 -0.22
CA ALA A 32 0.50 6.48 -1.41
C ALA A 32 2.01 6.38 -1.68
N ARG A 33 2.84 6.38 -0.62
CA ARG A 33 4.29 6.14 -0.76
C ARG A 33 4.59 4.74 -1.26
N VAL A 34 3.92 3.73 -0.73
CA VAL A 34 4.06 2.33 -1.18
C VAL A 34 3.70 2.22 -2.67
N ILE A 35 2.59 2.82 -3.10
CA ILE A 35 2.18 2.83 -4.51
C ILE A 35 3.27 3.49 -5.37
N ARG A 36 3.76 4.67 -4.99
CA ARG A 36 4.84 5.34 -5.75
C ARG A 36 6.13 4.53 -5.81
N ALA A 37 6.49 3.85 -4.72
CA ALA A 37 7.69 3.01 -4.68
C ALA A 37 7.57 1.82 -5.63
N LEU A 38 6.40 1.20 -5.69
CA LEU A 38 6.09 0.13 -6.65
C LEU A 38 6.11 0.64 -8.10
N GLU A 39 5.49 1.78 -8.37
CA GLU A 39 5.53 2.43 -9.70
C GLU A 39 6.95 2.74 -10.15
N THR A 40 7.77 3.29 -9.25
CA THR A 40 9.20 3.59 -9.52
C THR A 40 10.01 2.32 -9.80
N ALA A 41 9.64 1.20 -9.16
CA ALA A 41 10.22 -0.11 -9.41
C ALA A 41 9.66 -0.80 -10.68
N GLY A 42 8.84 -0.11 -11.48
CA GLY A 42 8.31 -0.59 -12.76
C GLY A 42 6.99 -1.37 -12.66
N TRP A 43 6.30 -1.32 -11.52
CA TRP A 43 5.04 -2.03 -11.33
C TRP A 43 3.84 -1.11 -11.64
N THR A 44 2.93 -1.58 -12.48
CA THR A 44 1.64 -0.92 -12.67
C THR A 44 0.67 -1.40 -11.60
N ILE A 45 0.22 -0.49 -10.74
CA ILE A 45 -0.83 -0.76 -9.74
C ILE A 45 -2.17 -0.40 -10.34
N ALA A 46 -2.95 -1.41 -10.73
CA ALA A 46 -4.34 -1.22 -11.14
C ALA A 46 -5.27 -1.42 -9.93
N PRO A 47 -6.28 -0.56 -9.73
CA PRO A 47 -7.30 -0.84 -8.74
C PRO A 47 -8.02 -2.15 -9.12
N THR A 48 -7.87 -3.18 -8.29
CA THR A 48 -8.78 -4.33 -8.32
C THR A 48 -10.15 -3.82 -7.92
N SER A 49 -11.15 -3.99 -8.78
CA SER A 49 -12.53 -3.53 -8.63
C SER A 49 -12.95 -3.43 -7.16
N THR A 50 -13.23 -2.20 -6.73
CA THR A 50 -13.63 -1.83 -5.38
C THR A 50 -14.88 -2.62 -4.96
N VAL A 51 -14.75 -3.50 -3.96
CA VAL A 51 -15.90 -3.84 -3.13
C VAL A 51 -16.13 -2.65 -2.20
N SER A 52 -16.87 -1.66 -2.69
CA SER A 52 -17.52 -0.67 -1.82
C SER A 52 -18.66 -1.37 -1.09
N ALA A 53 -18.35 -2.21 -0.09
CA ALA A 53 -19.35 -2.54 0.90
C ALA A 53 -19.58 -1.27 1.73
N PRO A 54 -20.82 -0.79 1.92
CA PRO A 54 -21.06 0.33 2.81
C PRO A 54 -20.59 -0.07 4.21
N GLN A 55 -19.57 0.61 4.72
CA GLN A 55 -19.14 0.55 6.11
C GLN A 55 -20.32 1.05 6.95
N ARG A 56 -21.19 0.15 7.41
CA ARG A 56 -22.25 0.48 8.37
C ARG A 56 -21.56 0.98 9.65
N ALA A 57 -21.75 2.26 9.96
CA ALA A 57 -21.53 2.78 11.29
C ALA A 57 -22.45 2.02 12.26
N ALA A 58 -21.87 1.45 13.31
CA ALA A 58 -22.58 0.91 14.47
C ALA A 58 -22.80 2.02 15.49
#